data_AF-A0A1Q7VF79-F1
#
_entry.id   AF-A0A1Q7VF79-F1
#
_cell.length_a   1.000
_cell.length_b   1.000
_cell.length_c   1.000
_cell.angle_alpha   90.00
_cell.angle_beta   90.00
_cell.angle_gamma   90.00
#
_symmetry.space_group_name_H-M   'P 1'
#
loop_
_entity.id
_entity.type
_entity.pdbx_description
1 polymer ?
#
loop_
_entity_poly.entity_id
_entity_poly.type
_entity_poly.pdbx_seq_one_letter_code
_entity_poly.pdbx_strand_id
1 'polypeptide(L)'
;MIEPNLSAETDPLPALERAVAERPDDAKALVALANHYWLIGTGPEPVSDLASRAIASDPENRAAWHLWALAESDPRQRVARWQQVTQRFPMDLLAKANLADNAASLAGAEHDYEAVDLAIAAYKELLATSDRDDQKAALQKAITTLEGWHF
;
A
#
# COMPACT_ATOMS: atom_id res chain seq x y z
N MET A 1 47.41 -5.85 5.65
CA MET A 1 46.39 -6.88 5.91
C MET A 1 45.12 -6.13 6.27
N ILE A 2 44.22 -5.95 5.31
CA ILE A 2 42.90 -5.34 5.55
C ILE A 2 41.91 -6.42 5.13
N GLU A 3 41.14 -6.94 6.09
CA GLU A 3 39.95 -7.71 5.77
C GLU A 3 38.82 -6.73 5.50
N PRO A 4 38.21 -6.73 4.30
CA PRO A 4 36.90 -6.11 4.15
C PRO A 4 35.86 -7.11 4.67
N ASN A 5 35.47 -6.97 5.94
CA ASN A 5 34.22 -7.54 6.43
C ASN A 5 33.09 -6.54 6.13
N LEU A 6 32.61 -6.58 4.90
CA LEU A 6 31.23 -6.24 4.59
C LEU A 6 30.58 -7.57 4.30
N SER A 7 29.73 -8.04 5.22
CA SER A 7 28.83 -9.15 4.95
C SER A 7 28.20 -8.93 3.58
N ALA A 8 28.56 -9.76 2.60
CA ALA A 8 27.77 -9.89 1.40
C ALA A 8 26.39 -10.35 1.87
N GLU A 9 25.43 -9.43 1.98
CA GLU A 9 24.02 -9.78 2.14
C GLU A 9 23.69 -10.69 0.97
N THR A 10 23.58 -11.98 1.27
CA THR A 10 23.17 -12.97 0.29
C THR A 10 21.78 -12.58 -0.16
N ASP A 11 21.58 -12.40 -1.47
CA ASP A 11 20.27 -12.09 -2.04
C ASP A 11 19.23 -13.07 -1.43
N PRO A 12 18.22 -12.56 -0.70
CA PRO A 12 17.27 -13.44 -0.02
C PRO A 12 16.32 -14.13 -1.00
N LEU A 13 16.29 -13.72 -2.28
CA LEU A 13 15.33 -14.21 -3.26
C LEU A 13 15.27 -15.75 -3.35
N PRO A 14 16.38 -16.50 -3.54
CA PRO A 14 16.30 -17.96 -3.67
C PRO A 14 15.78 -18.66 -2.40
N ALA A 15 15.99 -18.05 -1.23
CA ALA A 15 15.47 -18.58 0.04
C ALA A 15 13.96 -18.31 0.17
N LEU A 16 13.49 -17.13 -0.24
CA LEU A 16 12.08 -16.77 -0.25
C LEU A 16 11.28 -17.63 -1.24
N GLU A 17 11.80 -17.83 -2.46
CA GLU A 17 11.17 -18.69 -3.47
C GLU A 17 11.07 -20.14 -2.99
N ARG A 18 12.14 -20.67 -2.38
CA ARG A 18 12.12 -22.01 -1.77
C ARG A 18 11.09 -22.11 -0.65
N ALA A 19 11.00 -21.10 0.21
CA ALA A 19 10.03 -21.10 1.31
C ALA A 19 8.58 -21.15 0.80
N VAL A 20 8.24 -20.42 -0.26
CA VAL A 20 6.92 -20.48 -0.89
C VAL A 20 6.71 -21.83 -1.61
N ALA A 21 7.73 -22.40 -2.24
CA ALA A 21 7.63 -23.72 -2.87
C ALA A 21 7.38 -24.84 -1.84
N GLU A 22 8.01 -24.77 -0.67
CA GLU A 22 7.83 -25.73 0.42
C GLU A 22 6.50 -25.54 1.18
N ARG A 23 6.02 -24.29 1.26
CA ARG A 23 4.79 -23.90 1.97
C ARG A 23 3.94 -22.95 1.12
N PRO A 24 3.21 -23.46 0.11
CA PRO A 24 2.52 -22.62 -0.88
C PRO A 24 1.37 -21.79 -0.32
N ASP A 25 0.85 -22.14 0.87
CA ASP A 25 -0.26 -21.47 1.55
C ASP A 25 0.19 -20.76 2.85
N ASP A 26 1.50 -20.64 3.09
CA ASP A 26 2.02 -19.85 4.21
C ASP A 26 1.95 -18.37 3.86
N ALA A 27 0.91 -17.68 4.36
CA ALA A 27 0.66 -16.27 4.09
C ALA A 27 1.88 -15.36 4.42
N LYS A 28 2.70 -15.71 5.42
CA LYS A 28 3.89 -14.92 5.75
C LYS A 28 4.99 -15.11 4.70
N ALA A 29 5.21 -16.35 4.25
CA ALA A 29 6.17 -16.63 3.18
C ALA A 29 5.76 -15.96 1.87
N LEU A 30 4.47 -16.03 1.52
CA LEU A 30 3.91 -15.38 0.34
C LEU A 30 4.09 -13.85 0.38
N VAL A 31 3.76 -13.20 1.51
CA VAL A 31 3.97 -11.75 1.70
C VAL A 31 5.45 -11.37 1.61
N ALA A 32 6.35 -12.18 2.21
CA ALA A 32 7.78 -11.89 2.17
C ALA A 32 8.33 -11.93 0.73
N LEU A 33 7.94 -12.94 -0.05
CA LEU A 33 8.33 -13.04 -1.46
C LEU A 33 7.72 -11.90 -2.29
N ALA A 34 6.43 -11.61 -2.11
CA ALA A 34 5.74 -10.53 -2.81
C ALA A 34 6.39 -9.16 -2.53
N ASN A 35 6.74 -8.89 -1.28
CA ASN A 35 7.44 -7.66 -0.90
C ASN A 35 8.83 -7.59 -1.54
N HIS A 36 9.58 -8.70 -1.58
CA HIS A 36 10.89 -8.72 -2.24
C HIS A 36 10.77 -8.48 -3.76
N TYR A 37 9.82 -9.14 -4.43
CA TYR A 37 9.51 -8.90 -5.83
C TYR A 37 9.12 -7.44 -6.13
N TRP A 38 8.36 -6.81 -5.24
CA TRP A 38 8.06 -5.39 -5.34
C TRP A 38 9.33 -4.53 -5.26
N LEU A 39 10.19 -4.79 -4.27
CA LEU A 39 11.42 -4.02 -4.05
C LEU A 39 12.44 -4.15 -5.18
N ILE A 40 12.52 -5.31 -5.83
CA ILE A 40 13.44 -5.53 -6.96
C ILE A 40 12.81 -5.22 -8.33
N GLY A 41 11.55 -4.76 -8.36
CA GLY A 41 10.89 -4.30 -9.59
C GLY A 41 10.46 -5.43 -10.53
N THR A 42 10.10 -6.61 -10.00
CA THR A 42 9.61 -7.75 -10.81
C THR A 42 8.28 -7.44 -11.51
N GLY A 43 7.58 -6.39 -11.09
CA GLY A 43 6.33 -5.91 -11.68
C GLY A 43 5.09 -6.25 -10.85
N PRO A 44 3.93 -5.70 -11.23
CA PRO A 44 2.70 -5.80 -10.43
C PRO A 44 2.07 -7.19 -10.43
N GLU A 45 2.12 -7.93 -11.54
CA GLU A 45 1.40 -9.21 -11.67
C GLU A 45 1.88 -10.28 -10.67
N PRO A 46 3.20 -10.57 -10.52
CA PRO A 46 3.66 -11.56 -9.55
C PRO A 46 3.39 -11.15 -8.11
N VAL A 47 3.46 -9.85 -7.80
CA VAL A 47 3.15 -9.31 -6.49
C VAL A 47 1.67 -9.48 -6.18
N SER A 48 0.79 -9.16 -7.14
CA SER A 48 -0.66 -9.28 -6.98
C SER A 48 -1.11 -10.75 -6.83
N ASP A 49 -0.50 -11.70 -7.55
CA ASP A 49 -0.79 -13.13 -7.39
C ASP A 49 -0.45 -13.63 -5.97
N LEU A 50 0.79 -13.39 -5.54
CA LEU A 50 1.26 -13.80 -4.21
C LEU A 50 0.45 -13.14 -3.09
N ALA A 51 0.13 -11.85 -3.22
CA ALA A 51 -0.70 -11.13 -2.27
C ALA A 51 -2.13 -11.70 -2.21
N SER A 52 -2.73 -12.05 -3.36
CA SER A 52 -4.06 -12.66 -3.42
C SER A 52 -4.08 -14.04 -2.74
N ARG A 53 -3.04 -14.87 -2.97
CA ARG A 53 -2.88 -16.17 -2.30
C ARG A 53 -2.67 -16.01 -0.79
N ALA A 54 -1.93 -15.01 -0.37
CA ALA A 54 -1.72 -14.71 1.04
C ALA A 54 -3.03 -14.28 1.72
N ILE A 55 -3.86 -13.45 1.06
CA ILE A 55 -5.20 -13.08 1.55
C ILE A 55 -6.11 -14.32 1.64
N ALA A 56 -6.09 -15.20 0.63
CA ALA A 56 -6.90 -16.42 0.65
C ALA A 56 -6.51 -17.36 1.80
N SER A 57 -5.21 -17.41 2.13
CA SER A 57 -4.67 -18.25 3.22
C SER A 57 -4.89 -17.63 4.60
N ASP A 58 -4.75 -16.31 4.72
CA ASP A 58 -4.99 -15.54 5.93
C ASP A 58 -5.67 -14.20 5.61
N PRO A 59 -7.01 -14.15 5.67
CA PRO A 59 -7.77 -12.93 5.38
C PRO A 59 -7.54 -11.77 6.34
N GLU A 60 -6.89 -11.99 7.48
CA GLU A 60 -6.52 -10.94 8.46
C GLU A 60 -5.09 -10.42 8.23
N ASN A 61 -4.34 -10.98 7.27
CA ASN A 61 -2.99 -10.55 6.97
C ASN A 61 -2.98 -9.19 6.25
N ARG A 62 -2.93 -8.13 7.07
CA ARG A 62 -2.93 -6.73 6.61
C ARG A 62 -1.84 -6.42 5.58
N ALA A 63 -0.65 -7.01 5.71
CA ALA A 63 0.44 -6.78 4.75
C ALA A 63 0.14 -7.36 3.36
N ALA A 64 -0.55 -8.50 3.30
CA ALA A 64 -1.03 -9.06 2.03
C ALA A 64 -2.04 -8.12 1.35
N TRP A 65 -3.00 -7.58 2.11
CA TRP A 65 -3.94 -6.59 1.61
C TRP A 65 -3.26 -5.31 1.09
N HIS A 66 -2.23 -4.83 1.77
CA HIS A 66 -1.45 -3.67 1.33
C HIS A 66 -0.74 -3.93 0.00
N LEU A 67 -0.03 -5.05 -0.12
CA LEU A 67 0.66 -5.43 -1.35
C LEU A 67 -0.31 -5.67 -2.50
N TRP A 68 -1.47 -6.27 -2.22
CA TRP A 68 -2.52 -6.47 -3.22
C TRP A 68 -3.09 -5.15 -3.75
N ALA A 69 -3.35 -4.18 -2.87
CA ALA A 69 -3.80 -2.86 -3.30
C ALA A 69 -2.69 -2.09 -4.03
N LEU A 70 -1.46 -2.12 -3.51
CA LEU A 70 -0.31 -1.43 -4.09
C LEU A 70 0.04 -1.92 -5.49
N ALA A 71 -0.06 -3.23 -5.74
CA ALA A 71 0.27 -3.85 -7.01
C ALA A 71 -0.78 -3.59 -8.12
N GLU A 72 -1.92 -2.96 -7.83
CA GLU A 72 -2.89 -2.63 -8.86
C GLU A 72 -2.38 -1.48 -9.75
N SER A 73 -2.16 -1.77 -11.02
CA SER A 73 -1.64 -0.80 -11.98
C SER A 73 -2.66 0.27 -12.36
N ASP A 74 -3.94 -0.09 -12.47
CA ASP A 74 -4.98 0.85 -12.87
C ASP A 74 -5.31 1.81 -11.71
N PRO A 75 -5.16 3.14 -11.88
CA PRO A 75 -5.35 4.09 -10.78
C PRO A 75 -6.72 4.03 -10.11
N ARG A 76 -7.79 3.86 -10.90
CA ARG A 76 -9.16 3.84 -10.40
C ARG A 76 -9.43 2.54 -9.63
N GLN A 77 -9.00 1.40 -10.17
CA GLN A 77 -9.08 0.13 -9.46
C GLN A 77 -8.21 0.13 -8.20
N ARG A 78 -7.04 0.76 -8.22
CA ARG A 78 -6.17 0.87 -7.04
C ARG A 78 -6.84 1.66 -5.92
N VAL A 79 -7.51 2.76 -6.23
CA VAL A 79 -8.35 3.50 -5.27
C VAL A 79 -9.43 2.58 -4.70
N ALA A 80 -10.15 1.85 -5.55
CA ALA A 80 -11.17 0.91 -5.10
C ALA A 80 -10.61 -0.22 -4.21
N ARG A 81 -9.41 -0.73 -4.49
CA ARG A 81 -8.73 -1.70 -3.63
C ARG A 81 -8.38 -1.09 -2.28
N TRP A 82 -7.82 0.12 -2.24
CA TRP A 82 -7.53 0.80 -0.97
C TRP A 82 -8.79 1.09 -0.14
N GLN A 83 -9.93 1.39 -0.77
CA GLN A 83 -11.22 1.48 -0.05
C GLN A 83 -11.61 0.15 0.60
N GLN A 84 -11.40 -0.99 -0.07
CA GLN A 84 -11.63 -2.30 0.55
C GLN A 84 -10.70 -2.54 1.75
N VAL A 85 -9.42 -2.16 1.63
CA VAL A 85 -8.46 -2.28 2.73
C VAL A 85 -8.90 -1.44 3.94
N THR A 86 -9.32 -0.19 3.75
CA THR A 86 -9.74 0.68 4.86
C THR A 86 -11.06 0.23 5.50
N GLN A 87 -11.99 -0.33 4.71
CA GLN A 87 -13.21 -0.94 5.25
C GLN A 87 -12.91 -2.18 6.09
N ARG A 88 -11.94 -2.99 5.67
CA ARG A 88 -11.53 -4.20 6.38
C ARG A 88 -10.74 -3.89 7.65
N PHE A 89 -9.84 -2.91 7.58
CA PHE A 89 -8.95 -2.49 8.68
C PHE A 89 -9.19 -1.02 9.03
N PRO A 90 -10.29 -0.68 9.72
CA PRO A 90 -10.70 0.72 9.93
C PRO A 90 -9.74 1.54 10.81
N MET A 91 -8.86 0.87 11.56
CA MET A 91 -7.83 1.50 12.40
C MET A 91 -6.46 1.60 11.70
N ASP A 92 -6.36 1.15 10.44
CA ASP A 92 -5.12 1.20 9.68
C ASP A 92 -4.92 2.58 9.05
N LEU A 93 -4.18 3.43 9.77
CA LEU A 93 -3.87 4.79 9.33
C LEU A 93 -3.01 4.81 8.05
N LEU A 94 -2.18 3.79 7.83
CA LEU A 94 -1.37 3.71 6.61
C LEU A 94 -2.27 3.41 5.39
N ALA A 95 -3.23 2.51 5.53
CA ALA A 95 -4.21 2.25 4.47
C ALA A 95 -5.05 3.50 4.16
N LYS A 96 -5.43 4.28 5.18
CA LYS A 96 -6.15 5.55 4.98
C LYS A 96 -5.32 6.60 4.26
N ALA A 97 -4.03 6.72 4.60
CA ALA A 97 -3.11 7.61 3.91
C ALA A 97 -2.96 7.20 2.43
N ASN A 98 -2.74 5.91 2.16
CA ASN A 98 -2.67 5.41 0.79
C ASN A 98 -3.97 5.63 0.02
N LEU A 99 -5.14 5.45 0.64
CA LEU A 99 -6.42 5.76 0.02
C LEU A 99 -6.49 7.24 -0.37
N ALA A 100 -6.18 8.14 0.58
CA ALA A 100 -6.23 9.58 0.35
C ALA A 100 -5.28 10.02 -0.79
N ASP A 101 -4.04 9.55 -0.76
CA ASP A 101 -3.01 9.92 -1.74
C ASP A 101 -3.34 9.39 -3.15
N ASN A 102 -3.86 8.16 -3.25
CA ASN A 102 -4.28 7.58 -4.53
C ASN A 102 -5.54 8.26 -5.07
N ALA A 103 -6.50 8.61 -4.21
CA ALA A 103 -7.70 9.33 -4.62
C ALA A 103 -7.36 10.76 -5.09
N ALA A 104 -6.48 11.48 -4.39
CA ALA A 104 -6.01 12.81 -4.80
C ALA A 104 -5.25 12.76 -6.14
N SER A 105 -4.42 11.73 -6.33
CA SER A 105 -3.69 11.52 -7.59
C SER A 105 -4.64 11.22 -8.76
N LEU A 106 -5.63 10.35 -8.53
CA LEU A 106 -6.68 10.02 -9.52
C LEU A 106 -7.50 11.27 -9.88
N ALA A 107 -7.94 12.03 -8.88
CA ALA A 107 -8.68 13.26 -9.05
C ALA A 107 -7.94 14.26 -9.96
N GLY A 108 -6.65 14.48 -9.71
CA GLY A 108 -5.85 15.39 -10.53
C GLY A 108 -5.64 14.87 -11.96
N ALA A 109 -5.43 13.56 -12.13
CA ALA A 109 -5.18 12.96 -13.44
C ALA A 109 -6.44 12.88 -14.32
N GLU A 110 -7.60 12.63 -13.71
CA GLU A 110 -8.86 12.38 -14.43
C GLU A 110 -9.90 13.49 -14.27
N HIS A 111 -9.56 14.58 -13.58
CA HIS A 111 -10.48 15.68 -13.25
C HIS A 111 -11.75 15.19 -12.52
N ASP A 112 -11.57 14.23 -11.62
CA ASP A 112 -12.65 13.49 -10.99
C ASP A 112 -13.01 14.11 -9.63
N TYR A 113 -14.15 14.81 -9.58
CA TYR A 113 -14.65 15.43 -8.35
C TYR A 113 -15.06 14.41 -7.28
N GLU A 114 -15.50 13.19 -7.64
CA GLU A 114 -15.80 12.15 -6.64
C GLU A 114 -14.52 11.66 -5.96
N ALA A 115 -13.42 11.57 -6.72
CA ALA A 115 -12.11 11.25 -6.18
C ALA A 115 -11.56 12.38 -5.28
N VAL A 116 -11.87 13.65 -5.57
CA VAL A 116 -11.57 14.78 -4.67
C VAL A 116 -12.29 14.60 -3.33
N ASP A 117 -13.60 14.35 -3.36
CA ASP A 117 -14.40 14.17 -2.16
C ASP A 117 -13.90 12.99 -1.31
N LEU A 118 -13.55 11.88 -1.97
CA LEU A 118 -12.98 10.71 -1.31
C LEU A 118 -11.63 11.01 -0.64
N ALA A 119 -10.73 11.72 -1.33
CA ALA A 119 -9.44 12.10 -0.77
C ALA A 119 -9.60 13.03 0.45
N ILE A 120 -10.47 14.03 0.35
CA ILE A 120 -10.77 14.95 1.45
C ILE A 120 -11.34 14.19 2.65
N ALA A 121 -12.29 13.27 2.43
CA ALA A 121 -12.87 12.46 3.50
C ALA A 121 -11.81 11.63 4.23
N ALA A 122 -10.93 10.94 3.48
CA ALA A 122 -9.86 10.14 4.05
C ALA A 122 -8.83 10.99 4.83
N TYR A 123 -8.44 12.16 4.32
CA TYR A 123 -7.58 13.09 5.07
C TYR A 123 -8.25 13.66 6.32
N LYS A 124 -9.56 13.93 6.30
CA LYS A 124 -10.32 14.39 7.48
C LYS A 124 -10.34 13.33 8.57
N GLU A 125 -10.48 12.05 8.22
CA GLU A 125 -10.34 10.96 9.19
C GLU A 125 -8.94 10.89 9.80
N LEU A 126 -7.88 11.00 8.98
CA LEU A 126 -6.50 11.03 9.46
C LEU A 126 -6.24 12.22 10.40
N LEU A 127 -6.78 13.40 10.05
CA LEU A 127 -6.65 14.61 10.85
C LEU A 127 -7.29 14.46 12.23
N ALA A 128 -8.46 13.83 12.30
CA ALA A 128 -9.16 13.57 13.55
C ALA A 128 -8.41 12.60 14.49
N THR A 129 -7.51 11.78 13.95
CA THR A 129 -6.75 10.76 14.71
C THR A 129 -5.29 11.13 14.97
N SER A 130 -4.79 12.19 14.32
CA SER A 130 -3.40 12.61 14.45
C SER A 130 -3.21 13.39 15.76
N ASP A 131 -2.18 13.05 16.53
CA ASP A 131 -1.80 13.80 17.74
C ASP A 131 -0.65 14.78 17.51
N ARG A 132 0.07 14.64 16.39
CA ARG A 132 1.24 15.46 16.08
C ARG A 132 0.86 16.71 15.29
N ASP A 133 1.34 17.86 15.73
CA ASP A 133 1.02 19.16 15.13
C ASP A 133 1.52 19.29 13.68
N ASP A 134 2.68 18.69 13.36
CA ASP A 134 3.22 18.68 12.01
C ASP A 134 2.33 17.89 11.03
N GLN A 135 1.82 16.73 11.47
CA GLN A 135 0.88 15.92 10.70
C GLN A 135 -0.45 16.65 10.52
N LYS A 136 -1.00 17.25 11.58
CA LYS A 136 -2.24 18.03 11.51
C LYS A 136 -2.13 19.17 10.49
N ALA A 137 -1.03 19.93 10.54
CA ALA A 137 -0.79 21.03 9.62
C ALA A 137 -0.69 20.56 8.16
N ALA A 138 0.02 19.44 7.92
CA ALA A 138 0.13 18.86 6.58
C ALA A 138 -1.23 18.38 6.04
N LEU A 139 -2.01 17.68 6.86
CA LEU A 139 -3.34 17.19 6.49
C LEU A 139 -4.31 18.35 6.22
N GLN A 140 -4.33 19.36 7.08
CA GLN A 140 -5.16 20.55 6.89
C GLN A 140 -4.81 21.28 5.59
N LYS A 141 -3.51 21.41 5.29
CA LYS A 141 -3.04 22.01 4.04
C LYS A 141 -3.49 21.19 2.81
N ALA A 142 -3.39 19.87 2.87
CA ALA A 142 -3.84 18.98 1.79
C ALA A 142 -5.35 19.13 1.54
N ILE A 143 -6.15 19.10 2.60
CA ILE A 143 -7.61 19.30 2.55
C ILE A 143 -7.94 20.65 1.91
N THR A 144 -7.39 21.76 2.42
CA THR A 144 -7.67 23.10 1.89
C THR A 144 -7.23 23.24 0.43
N THR A 145 -6.16 22.57 0.02
CA THR A 145 -5.71 22.56 -1.38
C THR A 145 -6.75 21.89 -2.27
N LEU A 146 -7.23 20.71 -1.88
CA LEU A 146 -8.23 19.95 -2.62
C LEU A 146 -9.60 20.65 -2.66
N GLU A 147 -10.01 21.29 -1.57
CA GLU A 147 -11.25 22.08 -1.51
C GLU A 147 -11.25 23.28 -2.49
N GLY A 148 -10.06 23.73 -2.92
CA GLY A 148 -9.90 24.79 -3.92
C GLY A 148 -9.76 24.28 -5.36
N TRP A 149 -9.82 22.98 -5.62
CA TRP A 149 -9.71 22.43 -6.97
C TRP A 149 -10.97 22.69 -7.78
N HIS A 150 -10.75 23.24 -8.97
CA HIS A 150 -11.77 23.43 -10.00
C HIS A 150 -11.13 23.02 -11.34
N PHE A 151 -11.71 22.00 -11.96
CA PHE A 151 -11.32 21.48 -13.27
C PHE A 151 -12.26 22.00 -14.36
#